data_AF-A0A9P9KV70-F1
#
_entry.id   AF-A0A9P9KV70-F1
#
_cell.length_a   1.000
_cell.length_b   1.000
_cell.length_c   1.000
_cell.angle_alpha   90.00
_cell.angle_beta   90.00
_cell.angle_gamma   90.00
#
_symmetry.space_group_name_H-M   'P 1'
#
loop_
_entity.id
_entity.type
_entity.pdbx_description
1 polymer ?
#
loop_
_entity_poly.entity_id
_entity_poly.type
_entity_poly.pdbx_seq_one_letter_code
_entity_poly.pdbx_strand_id
1 'polypeptide(L)'
;MIGLASCLWAYCGIDAPSHLSEEVDNPSRNIPIAIGATIILGIITVIGWNIGLMYIIKDVQGLIASGAPIMEVYNQALGSKTATTIWAIYYILVFYHIILSLFVFSSRIMWSFARDGSVLYSSYVSRLRWSNPVRATAIMLFL
;
A
#
# COMPACT_ATOMS: atom_id res chain seq x y z
N MET A 1 2.06 -10.05 20.73
CA MET A 1 1.04 -10.25 19.67
C MET A 1 0.91 -9.07 18.70
N ILE A 2 1.39 -7.86 19.02
CA ILE A 2 1.26 -6.66 18.17
C ILE A 2 1.98 -6.81 16.81
N GLY A 3 3.16 -7.46 16.77
CA GLY A 3 3.91 -7.64 15.52
C GLY A 3 3.22 -8.52 14.47
N LEU A 4 2.47 -9.55 14.89
CA LEU A 4 1.74 -10.42 13.96
C LEU A 4 0.57 -9.70 13.30
N ALA A 5 -0.10 -8.81 14.03
CA ALA A 5 -1.20 -8.01 13.49
C ALA A 5 -0.72 -7.06 12.37
N SER A 6 0.42 -6.41 12.55
CA SER A 6 1.02 -5.56 11.52
C SER A 6 1.44 -6.35 10.28
N CYS A 7 1.93 -7.58 10.46
CA CYS A 7 2.26 -8.46 9.33
C CYS A 7 1.02 -8.92 8.56
N LEU A 8 -0.09 -9.23 9.26
CA LEU A 8 -1.35 -9.59 8.60
C LEU A 8 -1.96 -8.40 7.85
N TRP A 9 -1.85 -7.19 8.41
CA TRP A 9 -2.32 -5.98 7.75
C TRP A 9 -1.66 -5.75 6.38
N ALA A 10 -0.37 -6.11 6.24
CA ALA A 10 0.33 -6.01 4.96
C ALA A 10 -0.27 -6.87 3.83
N TYR A 11 -1.01 -7.94 4.16
CA TYR A 11 -1.68 -8.81 3.19
C TYR A 11 -3.19 -8.58 3.08
N CYS A 12 -3.73 -7.55 3.75
CA CYS A 12 -5.16 -7.28 3.79
C CYS A 12 -5.80 -7.04 2.40
N GLY A 13 -5.02 -6.56 1.42
CA GLY A 13 -5.51 -6.25 0.07
C GLY A 13 -5.17 -7.30 -0.99
N ILE A 14 -4.85 -8.53 -0.60
CA ILE A 14 -4.40 -9.56 -1.55
C ILE A 14 -5.49 -9.98 -2.56
N ASP A 15 -6.75 -9.87 -2.18
CA ASP A 15 -7.93 -10.16 -2.99
C ASP A 15 -8.31 -9.02 -3.95
N ALA A 16 -7.63 -7.87 -3.87
CA ALA A 16 -7.84 -6.72 -4.74
C ALA A 16 -7.93 -7.04 -6.24
N PRO A 17 -7.11 -7.95 -6.82
CA PRO A 17 -7.20 -8.30 -8.24
C PRO A 17 -8.52 -8.95 -8.65
N SER A 18 -9.26 -9.56 -7.71
CA SER A 18 -10.56 -10.16 -7.99
C SER A 18 -11.63 -9.11 -8.33
N HIS A 19 -11.55 -7.93 -7.70
CA HIS A 19 -12.47 -6.82 -7.92
C HIS A 19 -12.24 -6.09 -9.26
N LEU A 20 -11.05 -6.24 -9.86
CA LEU A 20 -10.71 -5.70 -11.18
C LEU A 20 -10.69 -6.77 -12.27
N SER A 21 -11.40 -7.88 -12.07
CA SER A 21 -11.47 -8.96 -13.06
C SER A 21 -11.94 -8.51 -14.45
N GLU A 22 -12.72 -7.43 -14.54
CA GLU A 22 -13.18 -6.82 -15.80
C GLU A 22 -12.08 -6.08 -16.58
N GLU A 23 -11.01 -5.62 -15.92
CA GLU A 23 -9.88 -4.89 -16.54
C GLU A 23 -8.68 -5.80 -16.85
N VAL A 24 -8.71 -7.07 -16.39
CA VAL A 24 -7.60 -8.02 -16.52
C VAL A 24 -7.83 -8.93 -17.72
N ASP A 25 -6.89 -8.97 -18.65
CA ASP A 25 -6.88 -9.96 -19.72
C ASP A 25 -6.83 -11.37 -19.14
N ASN A 26 -7.74 -12.25 -19.54
CA ASN A 26 -7.83 -13.64 -19.10
C ASN A 26 -7.82 -13.83 -17.56
N PRO A 27 -8.89 -13.39 -16.87
CA PRO A 27 -8.93 -13.31 -15.40
C PRO A 27 -8.83 -14.68 -14.72
N SER A 28 -9.33 -15.76 -15.34
CA SER A 28 -9.32 -17.12 -14.77
C SER A 28 -7.90 -17.66 -14.50
N ARG A 29 -6.91 -17.21 -15.27
CA ARG A 29 -5.50 -17.58 -15.11
C ARG A 29 -4.68 -16.49 -14.45
N ASN A 30 -4.91 -15.23 -14.82
CA ASN A 30 -4.03 -14.14 -14.41
C ASN A 30 -4.27 -13.67 -12.97
N ILE A 31 -5.52 -13.77 -12.45
CA ILE A 31 -5.82 -13.40 -11.06
C ILE A 31 -5.13 -14.33 -10.05
N PRO A 32 -5.23 -15.68 -10.16
CA PRO A 32 -4.50 -16.58 -9.25
C PRO A 32 -2.97 -16.38 -9.30
N ILE A 33 -2.42 -16.11 -10.49
CA ILE A 33 -0.98 -15.85 -10.65
C ILE A 33 -0.59 -14.54 -9.95
N ALA A 34 -1.37 -13.47 -10.12
CA ALA A 34 -1.11 -12.19 -9.48
C ALA A 34 -1.15 -12.30 -7.95
N ILE A 35 -2.14 -13.01 -7.40
CA ILE A 35 -2.25 -13.29 -5.97
C ILE A 35 -1.01 -14.05 -5.47
N GLY A 36 -0.65 -15.15 -6.14
CA GLY A 36 0.52 -15.95 -5.79
C GLY A 36 1.83 -15.17 -5.86
N ALA A 37 2.01 -14.35 -6.90
CA ALA A 37 3.18 -13.51 -7.09
C ALA A 37 3.32 -12.48 -5.95
N THR A 38 2.22 -11.82 -5.54
CA THR A 38 2.21 -10.87 -4.42
C THR A 38 2.64 -11.54 -3.11
N ILE A 39 2.17 -12.75 -2.83
CA ILE A 39 2.58 -13.51 -1.62
C ILE A 39 4.08 -13.80 -1.67
N ILE A 40 4.57 -14.35 -2.77
CA ILE A 40 5.97 -14.75 -2.90
C ILE A 40 6.90 -13.54 -2.77
N LEU A 41 6.58 -12.44 -3.46
CA LEU A 41 7.34 -11.20 -3.36
C LEU A 41 7.31 -10.61 -1.95
N GLY A 42 6.15 -10.65 -1.28
CA GLY A 42 6.02 -10.23 0.12
C GLY A 42 6.91 -11.05 1.06
N ILE A 43 6.95 -12.38 0.91
CA ILE A 43 7.79 -13.26 1.73
C ILE A 43 9.27 -12.95 1.50
N ILE A 44 9.71 -12.87 0.24
CA ILE A 44 11.12 -12.63 -0.11
C ILE A 44 11.58 -11.27 0.44
N THR A 45 10.78 -10.22 0.26
CA THR A 45 11.12 -8.87 0.71
C THR A 45 11.17 -8.77 2.24
N VAL A 46 10.21 -9.38 2.95
CA VAL A 46 10.18 -9.40 4.42
C VAL A 46 11.37 -10.17 4.99
N ILE A 47 11.74 -11.31 4.41
CA ILE A 47 12.91 -12.08 4.85
C ILE A 47 14.19 -11.26 4.64
N GLY A 48 14.38 -10.71 3.44
CA GLY A 48 15.55 -9.87 3.13
C GLY A 48 15.65 -8.65 4.05
N TRP A 49 14.52 -7.98 4.32
CA TRP A 49 14.46 -6.85 5.23
C TRP A 49 14.84 -7.22 6.66
N ASN A 50 14.28 -8.31 7.20
CA ASN A 50 14.60 -8.77 8.56
C ASN A 50 16.07 -9.15 8.72
N ILE A 51 16.64 -9.86 7.75
CA ILE A 51 18.07 -10.19 7.76
C ILE A 51 18.90 -8.89 7.78
N GLY A 52 18.56 -7.92 6.93
CA GLY A 52 19.23 -6.61 6.93
C GLY A 52 19.17 -5.91 8.28
N LEU A 53 17.99 -5.87 8.91
CA LEU A 53 17.80 -5.25 10.23
C LEU A 53 18.66 -5.90 11.31
N MET A 54 18.79 -7.23 11.31
CA MET A 54 19.59 -7.96 12.30
C MET A 54 21.08 -7.60 12.25
N TYR A 55 21.62 -7.26 11.08
CA TYR A 55 23.02 -6.84 10.93
C TYR A 55 23.26 -5.35 11.23
N ILE A 56 22.22 -4.53 11.06
CA ILE A 56 22.30 -3.06 11.16
C ILE A 56 22.11 -2.59 12.61
N ILE A 57 21.15 -3.16 13.33
CA ILE A 57 20.76 -2.67 14.65
C ILE A 57 21.83 -3.07 15.67
N LYS A 58 22.57 -2.07 16.18
CA LYS A 58 23.61 -2.27 17.20
C LYS A 58 23.16 -1.83 18.59
N ASP A 59 22.28 -0.84 18.66
CA ASP A 59 21.71 -0.35 19.91
C ASP A 59 20.18 -0.40 19.88
N VAL A 60 19.63 -1.45 20.49
CA VAL A 60 18.19 -1.67 20.64
C VAL A 60 17.61 -0.80 21.76
N GLN A 61 18.39 -0.44 22.78
CA GLN A 61 17.88 0.37 23.90
C GLN A 61 17.70 1.84 23.50
N GLY A 62 18.66 2.40 22.76
CA GLY A 62 18.51 3.73 22.15
C GLY A 62 17.36 3.79 21.14
N LEU A 63 17.07 2.67 20.47
CA LEU A 63 15.96 2.55 19.52
C LEU A 63 14.59 2.59 20.21
N ILE A 64 14.44 1.91 21.35
CA ILE A 64 13.18 1.87 22.12
C ILE A 64 12.94 3.21 22.84
N ALA A 65 14.00 3.88 23.28
CA ALA A 65 13.90 5.20 23.91
C ALA A 65 13.62 6.34 22.90
N SER A 66 13.86 6.10 21.60
CA SER A 66 13.62 7.08 20.54
C SER A 66 12.13 7.23 20.24
N GLY A 67 11.68 8.48 20.10
CA GLY A 67 10.32 8.79 19.63
C GLY A 67 10.05 8.39 18.17
N ALA A 68 11.11 8.12 17.39
CA ALA A 68 11.00 7.68 15.99
C ALA A 68 11.98 6.53 15.70
N PRO A 69 11.65 5.29 16.08
CA PRO A 69 12.55 4.14 15.98
C PRO A 69 13.06 3.92 14.54
N ILE A 70 12.19 4.02 13.53
CA ILE A 70 12.57 3.74 12.14
C ILE A 70 13.69 4.67 11.63
N MET A 71 13.67 5.94 12.04
CA MET A 71 14.68 6.93 11.67
C MET A 71 16.03 6.63 12.32
N GLU A 72 16.01 6.11 13.53
CA GLU A 72 17.23 5.73 14.25
C GLU A 72 17.88 4.49 13.64
N VAL A 73 17.09 3.52 13.17
CA VAL A 73 17.60 2.39 12.38
C VAL A 73 18.32 2.88 11.12
N TYR A 74 17.75 3.84 10.40
CA TYR A 74 18.39 4.39 9.19
C TYR A 74 19.67 5.18 9.53
N ASN A 75 19.70 5.92 10.63
CA ASN A 75 20.93 6.55 11.11
C ASN A 75 22.02 5.52 11.44
N GLN A 76 21.66 4.44 12.12
CA GLN A 76 22.60 3.34 12.43
C GLN A 76 23.08 2.61 11.18
N ALA A 77 22.22 2.49 10.15
CA ALA A 77 22.55 1.86 8.88
C ALA A 77 23.50 2.70 8.01
N LEU A 78 23.22 4.00 7.88
CA LEU A 78 23.91 4.87 6.94
C LEU A 78 25.11 5.60 7.55
N GLY A 79 25.16 5.74 8.88
CA GLY A 79 26.24 6.42 9.59
C GLY A 79 26.34 7.93 9.32
N SER A 80 25.39 8.52 8.58
CA SER A 80 25.38 9.95 8.24
C SER A 80 23.97 10.52 8.26
N LYS A 81 23.76 11.58 9.04
CA LYS A 81 22.46 12.26 9.17
C LYS A 81 21.93 12.81 7.84
N THR A 82 22.82 13.25 6.96
CA THR A 82 22.44 13.76 5.63
C THR A 82 21.87 12.66 4.76
N ALA A 83 22.52 11.50 4.73
CA ALA A 83 22.06 10.36 3.95
C ALA A 83 20.74 9.81 4.49
N THR A 84 20.57 9.77 5.83
CA THR A 84 19.30 9.36 6.46
C THR A 84 18.16 10.30 6.09
N THR A 85 18.41 11.61 6.04
CA THR A 85 17.39 12.60 5.68
C THR A 85 16.94 12.43 4.23
N ILE A 86 17.87 12.20 3.31
CA ILE A 86 17.54 11.93 1.90
C ILE A 86 16.69 10.66 1.77
N TRP A 87 17.07 9.61 2.50
CA TRP A 87 16.29 8.37 2.55
C TRP A 87 14.89 8.57 3.11
N ALA A 88 14.75 9.37 4.18
CA ALA A 88 13.45 9.70 4.75
C ALA A 88 12.54 10.43 3.75
N ILE A 89 13.09 11.38 2.98
CA ILE A 89 12.34 12.09 1.93
C ILE A 89 11.87 11.11 0.86
N TYR A 90 12.75 10.22 0.39
CA TYR A 90 12.37 9.19 -0.58
C TYR A 90 11.24 8.30 -0.04
N TYR A 91 11.33 7.90 1.24
CA TYR A 91 10.30 7.07 1.87
C TYR A 91 8.94 7.80 1.92
N ILE A 92 8.94 9.10 2.24
CA ILE A 92 7.72 9.93 2.21
C ILE A 92 7.10 9.97 0.81
N LEU A 93 7.91 10.09 -0.25
CA LEU A 93 7.42 10.09 -1.63
C LEU A 93 6.80 8.75 -2.02
N VAL A 94 7.40 7.64 -1.60
CA VAL A 94 6.85 6.28 -1.82
C VAL A 94 5.51 6.12 -1.09
N PHE A 95 5.42 6.55 0.17
CA PHE A 95 4.18 6.51 0.94
C PHE A 95 3.07 7.35 0.30
N TYR A 96 3.41 8.54 -0.18
CA TYR A 96 2.48 9.38 -0.91
C TYR A 96 1.94 8.68 -2.17
N HIS A 97 2.81 8.01 -2.93
CA HIS A 97 2.40 7.26 -4.12
C HIS A 97 1.47 6.08 -3.79
N ILE A 98 1.74 5.37 -2.69
CA ILE A 98 0.88 4.27 -2.20
C ILE A 98 -0.51 4.80 -1.86
N ILE A 99 -0.60 5.91 -1.12
CA ILE A 99 -1.87 6.54 -0.74
C ILE A 99 -2.66 6.94 -1.99
N LEU A 100 -2.01 7.60 -2.97
CA LEU A 100 -2.67 7.97 -4.22
C LEU A 100 -3.20 6.75 -4.98
N SER A 101 -2.42 5.66 -5.04
CA SER A 101 -2.82 4.42 -5.70
C SER A 101 -4.05 3.80 -5.02
N LEU A 102 -4.10 3.84 -3.68
CA LEU A 102 -5.25 3.36 -2.92
C LEU A 102 -6.51 4.19 -3.21
N PHE A 103 -6.39 5.53 -3.26
CA PHE A 103 -7.52 6.40 -3.63
C PHE A 103 -8.07 6.08 -5.03
N VAL A 104 -7.17 5.86 -6.00
CA VAL A 104 -7.58 5.47 -7.35
C VAL A 104 -8.32 4.13 -7.34
N PHE A 105 -7.76 3.12 -6.67
CA PHE A 105 -8.38 1.79 -6.54
C PHE A 105 -9.77 1.85 -5.88
N SER A 106 -9.88 2.50 -4.72
CA SER A 106 -11.17 2.64 -4.01
C SER A 106 -12.21 3.41 -4.84
N SER A 107 -11.79 4.40 -5.62
CA SER A 107 -12.70 5.12 -6.53
C SER A 107 -13.24 4.25 -7.68
N ARG A 108 -12.45 3.28 -8.16
CA ARG A 108 -12.88 2.31 -9.19
C ARG A 108 -13.91 1.32 -8.64
N ILE A 109 -13.68 0.82 -7.43
CA ILE A 109 -14.63 -0.05 -6.73
C ILE A 109 -15.95 0.69 -6.49
N MET A 110 -15.88 1.95 -6.02
CA MET A 110 -17.09 2.75 -5.80
C MET A 110 -17.85 3.00 -7.11
N TRP A 111 -17.14 3.20 -8.23
CA TRP A 111 -17.76 3.36 -9.54
C TRP A 111 -18.46 2.08 -10.03
N SER A 112 -17.84 0.90 -9.84
CA SER A 112 -18.48 -0.37 -10.23
C SER A 112 -19.74 -0.64 -9.41
N PHE A 113 -19.71 -0.38 -8.10
CA PHE A 113 -20.91 -0.47 -7.25
C PHE A 113 -22.01 0.52 -7.67
N ALA A 114 -21.64 1.75 -8.07
CA ALA A 114 -22.59 2.75 -8.56
C ALA A 114 -23.20 2.36 -9.92
N ARG A 115 -22.45 1.67 -10.80
CA ARG A 115 -22.96 1.11 -12.06
C ARG A 115 -24.05 0.08 -11.81
N ASP A 116 -23.89 -0.73 -10.77
CA ASP A 116 -24.84 -1.80 -10.40
C ASP A 116 -26.04 -1.26 -9.60
N GLY A 117 -26.18 0.06 -9.47
CA GLY A 117 -27.34 0.71 -8.84
C GLY A 117 -27.38 0.61 -7.30
N SER A 118 -26.33 0.07 -6.68
CA SER A 118 -26.28 -0.24 -5.24
C SER A 118 -25.90 0.94 -4.33
N VAL A 119 -25.64 2.12 -4.91
CA VAL A 119 -25.16 3.32 -4.18
C VAL A 119 -26.19 4.45 -4.27
N LEU A 120 -26.41 5.16 -3.16
CA LEU A 120 -27.24 6.38 -3.10
C LEU A 120 -26.73 7.40 -4.13
N TYR A 121 -27.60 7.90 -5.01
CA TYR A 121 -27.25 8.75 -6.16
C TYR A 121 -26.36 8.08 -7.24
N SER A 122 -26.61 6.80 -7.54
CA SER A 122 -25.93 6.01 -8.59
C SER A 122 -25.77 6.74 -9.94
N SER A 123 -26.78 7.49 -10.39
CA SER A 123 -26.77 8.24 -11.66
C SER A 123 -25.90 9.52 -11.64
N TYR A 124 -25.45 9.98 -10.46
CA TYR A 124 -24.51 11.08 -10.32
C TYR A 124 -23.05 10.60 -10.23
N VAL A 125 -22.82 9.47 -9.54
CA VAL A 125 -21.49 8.86 -9.28
C VAL A 125 -20.98 8.03 -10.45
N SER A 126 -21.86 7.36 -11.20
CA SER A 126 -21.50 6.53 -12.37
C SER A 126 -21.01 7.31 -13.60
N ARG A 127 -21.15 8.65 -13.61
CA ARG A 127 -20.72 9.49 -14.73
C ARG A 127 -19.20 9.61 -14.78
N LEU A 128 -18.60 8.86 -15.70
CA LEU A 128 -17.20 8.99 -16.11
C LEU A 128 -16.98 10.31 -16.84
N ARG A 129 -15.89 11.02 -16.49
CA ARG A 129 -15.34 12.12 -17.29
C ARG A 129 -13.88 11.76 -17.57
N TRP A 130 -13.49 11.66 -18.85
CA TRP A 130 -12.12 11.31 -19.26
C TRP A 130 -11.61 9.94 -18.77
N SER A 131 -12.44 8.88 -18.83
CA SER A 131 -12.09 7.52 -18.36
C SER A 131 -11.65 7.39 -16.90
N ASN A 132 -11.78 8.43 -16.07
CA ASN A 132 -11.52 8.37 -14.64
C ASN A 132 -12.78 8.74 -13.84
N PRO A 133 -13.08 8.04 -12.74
CA PRO A 133 -14.22 8.34 -11.88
C PRO A 133 -13.90 9.51 -10.93
N VAL A 134 -13.59 10.69 -11.50
CA VAL A 134 -13.15 11.90 -10.76
C VAL A 134 -14.14 12.29 -9.65
N ARG A 135 -15.44 12.04 -9.86
CA ARG A 135 -16.50 12.30 -8.88
C ARG A 135 -16.51 11.32 -7.71
N ALA A 136 -16.17 10.05 -7.95
CA ALA A 136 -16.02 9.05 -6.90
C ALA A 136 -14.74 9.31 -6.09
N THR A 137 -13.65 9.71 -6.75
CA THR A 137 -12.41 10.12 -6.07
C THR A 137 -12.63 11.35 -5.18
N ALA A 138 -13.43 12.33 -5.63
CA ALA A 138 -13.77 13.51 -4.81
C ALA A 138 -14.59 13.15 -3.56
N ILE A 139 -15.55 12.22 -3.67
CA ILE A 139 -16.31 11.75 -2.50
C ILE A 139 -15.41 10.99 -1.53
N MET A 140 -14.54 10.10 -2.03
CA MET A 140 -13.55 9.37 -1.21
C MET A 140 -12.49 10.28 -0.58
N LEU A 141 -12.17 11.44 -1.18
CA LEU A 141 -11.26 12.43 -0.61
C LEU A 141 -11.90 13.24 0.52
N PHE A 142 -13.22 13.36 0.54
CA PHE A 142 -13.98 14.13 1.53
C PHE A 142 -14.50 13.30 2.70
N LEU A 143 -14.41 11.97 2.61
CA LEU A 143 -14.95 10.99 3.57
C LEU A 143 -13.80 10.33 4.34
#